data_AF-A0A1D6L3Z9-F1
#
_entry.id   AF-A0A1D6L3Z9-F1
#
_cell.length_a   1.000
_cell.length_b   1.000
_cell.length_c   1.000
_cell.angle_alpha   90.00
_cell.angle_beta   90.00
_cell.angle_gamma   90.00
#
_symmetry.space_group_name_H-M   'P 1'
#
loop_
_entity.id
_entity.type
_entity.pdbx_description
1 polymer ?
#
loop_
_entity_poly.entity_id
_entity_poly.type
_entity_poly.pdbx_seq_one_letter_code
_entity_poly.pdbx_strand_id
1 'polypeptide(L)'
;MSPVDVSDDISAQGLVQFAENYARKGIVRLKEIFTPGTLQVPKTDNQLKELESVHKVLELYVWLSFRMDDSFPDREVAASQKSICSMLIEEYLERFGWQPQDRRKVLGGAQKLLQEYDVSQMNKYFQEVNPGPK
;
A
#
# COMPACT_ATOMS: atom_id res chain seq x y z
N MET A 1 19.11 4.24 2.13
CA MET A 1 18.16 5.25 2.62
C MET A 1 16.76 4.66 2.54
N SER A 2 15.97 4.77 3.62
CA SER A 2 14.54 4.41 3.64
C SER A 2 13.73 5.50 2.95
N PRO A 3 12.59 5.20 2.28
CA PRO A 3 11.79 6.19 1.56
C PRO A 3 10.98 7.15 2.47
N VAL A 4 11.13 7.08 3.80
CA VAL A 4 10.33 7.89 4.74
C VAL A 4 10.61 9.38 4.57
N ASP A 5 9.52 10.12 4.38
CA ASP A 5 9.50 11.57 4.48
C ASP A 5 9.23 11.96 5.95
N VAL A 6 10.29 12.37 6.66
CA VAL A 6 10.18 12.76 8.08
C VAL A 6 9.54 14.12 8.30
N SER A 7 9.29 14.89 7.22
CA SER A 7 8.54 16.14 7.29
C SER A 7 7.02 15.93 7.21
N ASP A 8 6.60 14.70 6.92
CA ASP A 8 5.20 14.28 6.93
C ASP A 8 4.87 13.58 8.25
N ASP A 9 4.08 14.23 9.11
CA ASP A 9 3.79 13.76 10.48
C ASP A 9 3.18 12.34 10.50
N ILE A 10 2.31 12.03 9.53
CA ILE A 10 1.67 10.71 9.41
C ILE A 10 2.71 9.65 9.03
N SER A 11 3.60 9.93 8.07
CA SER A 11 4.69 9.03 7.69
C SER A 11 5.68 8.79 8.82
N ALA A 12 6.05 9.84 9.54
CA ALA A 12 6.93 9.75 10.71
C ALA A 12 6.29 8.92 11.82
N GLN A 13 5.00 9.14 12.13
CA GLN A 13 4.27 8.37 13.12
C GLN A 13 4.13 6.89 12.71
N GLY A 14 3.85 6.62 11.43
CA GLY A 14 3.80 5.25 10.90
C GLY A 14 5.12 4.50 11.09
N LEU A 15 6.26 5.16 10.85
CA LEU A 15 7.58 4.59 11.13
C LEU A 15 7.77 4.26 12.62
N VAL A 16 7.39 5.17 13.52
CA VAL A 16 7.47 4.94 14.97
C VAL A 16 6.64 3.74 15.37
N GLN A 17 5.39 3.63 14.88
CA GLN A 17 4.52 2.49 15.17
C GLN A 17 5.09 1.17 14.64
N PHE A 18 5.69 1.15 13.45
CA PHE A 18 6.39 -0.03 12.93
C PHE A 18 7.54 -0.44 13.85
N ALA A 19 8.37 0.52 14.27
CA ALA A 19 9.51 0.26 15.16
C ALA A 19 9.05 -0.25 16.54
N GLU A 20 8.02 0.34 17.12
CA GLU A 20 7.46 -0.07 18.42
C GLU A 20 6.85 -1.47 18.36
N ASN A 21 6.05 -1.77 17.33
CA ASN A 21 5.46 -3.10 17.16
C ASN A 21 6.53 -4.16 16.94
N TYR A 22 7.54 -3.84 16.13
CA TYR A 22 8.67 -4.72 15.90
C TYR A 22 9.46 -4.98 17.19
N ALA A 23 9.81 -3.94 17.95
CA ALA A 23 10.56 -4.09 19.20
C ALA A 23 9.79 -4.93 20.24
N ARG A 24 8.45 -4.85 20.24
CA ARG A 24 7.60 -5.56 21.21
C ARG A 24 7.31 -7.01 20.83
N LYS A 25 7.06 -7.28 19.56
CA LYS A 25 6.51 -8.57 19.08
C LYS A 25 7.42 -9.29 18.08
N GLY A 26 8.40 -8.61 17.53
CA GLY A 26 9.21 -9.09 16.39
C GLY A 26 8.45 -9.11 15.05
N ILE A 27 7.16 -8.78 15.04
CA ILE A 27 6.27 -8.85 13.88
C ILE A 27 5.39 -7.60 13.83
N VAL A 28 5.25 -7.02 12.64
CA VAL A 28 4.45 -5.84 12.34
C VAL A 28 3.35 -6.21 11.34
N ARG A 29 2.12 -6.35 11.83
CA ARG A 29 0.97 -6.68 10.98
C ARG A 29 0.24 -5.43 10.52
N LEU A 30 -0.07 -5.35 9.23
CA LEU A 30 -0.68 -4.15 8.62
C LEU A 30 -2.04 -3.84 9.24
N LYS A 31 -2.83 -4.87 9.57
CA LYS A 31 -4.15 -4.75 10.23
C LYS A 31 -4.12 -4.14 11.64
N GLU A 32 -2.96 -4.11 12.29
CA GLU A 32 -2.80 -3.52 13.63
C GLU A 32 -2.58 -2.00 13.55
N ILE A 33 -2.35 -1.48 12.34
CA ILE A 33 -1.92 -0.10 12.08
C ILE A 33 -2.94 0.60 11.18
N PHE A 34 -3.50 -0.14 10.22
CA PHE A 34 -4.54 0.34 9.31
C PHE A 34 -5.88 -0.31 9.61
N THR A 35 -6.94 0.51 9.62
CA THR A 35 -8.31 0.03 9.70
C THR A 35 -8.86 -0.18 8.29
N PRO A 36 -9.29 -1.40 7.91
CA PRO A 36 -9.89 -1.67 6.61
C PRO A 36 -11.13 -0.80 6.33
N GLY A 37 -11.37 -0.45 5.06
CA GLY A 37 -12.57 0.28 4.63
C GLY A 37 -12.50 1.81 4.77
N THR A 38 -11.36 2.36 5.20
CA THR A 38 -11.14 3.80 5.39
C THR A 38 -10.71 4.54 4.12
N LEU A 39 -10.21 3.83 3.11
CA LEU A 39 -9.76 4.43 1.84
C LEU A 39 -10.97 4.80 0.98
N GLN A 40 -11.12 6.10 0.72
CA GLN A 40 -12.19 6.69 -0.09
C GLN A 40 -11.59 7.75 -1.02
N VAL A 41 -12.30 8.06 -2.11
CA VAL A 41 -11.90 9.16 -2.99
C VAL A 41 -11.89 10.46 -2.17
N PRO A 42 -10.76 11.20 -2.12
CA PRO A 42 -10.71 12.48 -1.42
C PRO A 42 -11.74 13.45 -1.98
N LYS A 43 -12.27 14.32 -1.12
CA LYS A 43 -13.17 15.42 -1.51
C LYS A 43 -12.58 16.80 -1.23
N THR A 44 -11.49 16.85 -0.48
CA THR A 44 -10.78 18.07 -0.10
C THR A 44 -9.27 17.85 -0.17
N ASP A 45 -8.50 18.94 -0.30
CA ASP A 45 -7.03 18.86 -0.35
C ASP A 45 -6.43 18.26 0.92
N ASN A 46 -7.05 18.49 2.08
CA ASN A 46 -6.61 17.86 3.33
C ASN A 46 -6.79 16.34 3.28
N GLN A 47 -7.91 15.85 2.74
CA GLN A 47 -8.13 14.41 2.55
C GLN A 47 -7.18 13.82 1.51
N LEU A 48 -6.82 14.60 0.47
CA LEU A 48 -5.80 14.19 -0.49
C LEU A 48 -4.45 14.03 0.20
N LYS A 49 -4.03 15.02 1.00
CA LYS A 49 -2.78 14.99 1.75
C LYS A 49 -2.72 13.79 2.71
N GLU A 50 -3.79 13.52 3.44
CA GLU A 50 -3.88 12.33 4.30
C GLU A 50 -3.71 11.03 3.50
N LEU A 51 -4.36 10.93 2.33
CA LEU A 51 -4.25 9.76 1.44
C LEU A 51 -2.85 9.60 0.86
N GLU A 52 -2.17 10.69 0.51
CA GLU A 52 -0.77 10.69 0.08
C GLU A 52 0.17 10.20 1.18
N SER A 53 -0.04 10.66 2.42
CA SER A 53 0.72 10.19 3.57
C SER A 53 0.50 8.70 3.82
N VAL A 54 -0.74 8.21 3.71
CA VAL A 54 -1.06 6.77 3.79
C VAL A 54 -0.32 5.99 2.71
N HIS A 55 -0.32 6.48 1.46
CA HIS A 55 0.44 5.87 0.36
C HIS A 55 1.95 5.77 0.69
N LYS A 56 2.55 6.81 1.28
CA LYS A 56 3.96 6.80 1.73
C LYS A 56 4.21 5.78 2.84
N VAL A 57 3.32 5.65 3.83
CA VAL A 57 3.44 4.64 4.89
C VAL A 57 3.34 3.21 4.32
N LEU A 58 2.45 2.98 3.36
CA LEU A 58 2.34 1.68 2.68
C LEU A 58 3.60 1.36 1.85
N GLU A 59 4.17 2.37 1.18
CA GLU A 59 5.45 2.23 0.48
C GLU A 59 6.59 1.86 1.45
N LEU A 60 6.64 2.50 2.62
CA LEU A 60 7.59 2.16 3.69
C LEU A 60 7.41 0.71 4.16
N TYR A 61 6.18 0.25 4.39
CA TYR A 61 5.91 -1.12 4.81
C TYR A 61 6.45 -2.12 3.77
N VAL A 62 6.12 -1.90 2.49
CA VAL A 62 6.64 -2.72 1.38
C VAL A 62 8.17 -2.70 1.36
N TRP A 63 8.80 -1.54 1.51
CA TRP A 63 10.26 -1.42 1.54
C TRP A 63 10.92 -2.20 2.69
N LEU A 64 10.31 -2.18 3.88
CA LEU A 64 10.78 -2.94 5.05
C LEU A 64 10.60 -4.45 4.86
N SER A 65 9.49 -4.87 4.23
CA SER A 65 9.22 -6.28 3.94
C SER A 65 10.19 -6.96 2.97
N PHE A 66 10.93 -6.18 2.16
CA PHE A 66 12.02 -6.74 1.35
C PHE A 66 13.31 -7.02 2.15
N ARG A 67 13.42 -6.49 3.38
CA ARG A 67 14.60 -6.64 4.24
C ARG A 67 14.34 -7.53 5.46
N MET A 68 13.11 -7.55 5.93
CA MET A 68 12.68 -8.28 7.13
C MET A 68 11.33 -8.96 6.85
N ASP A 69 11.32 -9.90 5.90
CA ASP A 69 10.09 -10.55 5.41
C ASP A 69 9.34 -11.33 6.51
N ASP A 70 10.06 -12.01 7.39
CA ASP A 70 9.50 -12.68 8.58
C ASP A 70 8.78 -11.71 9.53
N SER A 71 9.25 -10.46 9.58
CA SER A 71 8.76 -9.44 10.51
C SER A 71 7.70 -8.53 9.89
N PHE A 72 7.62 -8.46 8.56
CA PHE A 72 6.65 -7.66 7.80
C PHE A 72 5.93 -8.55 6.78
N PRO A 73 5.08 -9.48 7.25
CA PRO A 73 4.55 -10.56 6.42
C PRO A 73 3.44 -10.11 5.46
N ASP A 74 2.83 -8.94 5.66
CA ASP A 74 1.64 -8.51 4.92
C ASP A 74 2.01 -7.68 3.66
N ARG A 75 3.14 -8.01 2.99
CA ARG A 75 3.69 -7.25 1.85
C ARG A 75 2.71 -7.08 0.71
N GLU A 76 2.06 -8.18 0.31
CA GLU A 76 1.12 -8.18 -0.82
C GLU A 76 -0.06 -7.27 -0.53
N VAL A 77 -0.65 -7.39 0.66
CA VAL A 77 -1.75 -6.51 1.11
C VAL A 77 -1.34 -5.04 1.10
N ALA A 78 -0.13 -4.72 1.58
CA ALA A 78 0.38 -3.35 1.56
C ALA A 78 0.56 -2.83 0.12
N ALA A 79 1.04 -3.66 -0.79
CA ALA A 79 1.20 -3.31 -2.20
C ALA A 79 -0.15 -3.06 -2.89
N SER A 80 -1.16 -3.91 -2.66
CA SER A 80 -2.50 -3.72 -3.21
C SER A 80 -3.15 -2.44 -2.67
N GLN A 81 -3.05 -2.19 -1.36
CA GLN A 81 -3.55 -0.94 -0.75
C GLN A 81 -2.83 0.31 -1.29
N LYS A 82 -1.52 0.23 -1.52
CA LYS A 82 -0.74 1.31 -2.14
C LYS A 82 -1.23 1.62 -3.56
N SER A 83 -1.55 0.59 -4.34
CA SER A 83 -2.14 0.76 -5.67
C SER A 83 -3.51 1.43 -5.60
N ILE A 84 -4.37 1.04 -4.64
CA ILE A 84 -5.67 1.67 -4.43
C ILE A 84 -5.50 3.16 -4.10
N CYS A 85 -4.58 3.50 -3.18
CA CYS A 85 -4.30 4.91 -2.87
C CYS A 85 -3.86 5.69 -4.11
N SER A 86 -2.99 5.10 -4.94
CA SER A 86 -2.53 5.73 -6.19
C SER A 86 -3.70 6.05 -7.13
N MET A 87 -4.63 5.11 -7.31
CA MET A 87 -5.82 5.30 -8.14
C MET A 87 -6.73 6.41 -7.60
N LEU A 88 -6.97 6.43 -6.29
CA LEU A 88 -7.84 7.43 -5.64
C LEU A 88 -7.23 8.85 -5.69
N ILE A 89 -5.90 8.96 -5.58
CA ILE A 89 -5.17 10.23 -5.76
C ILE A 89 -5.31 10.71 -7.20
N GLU A 90 -5.10 9.82 -8.19
CA GLU A 90 -5.25 10.16 -9.61
C GLU A 90 -6.68 10.63 -9.92
N GLU A 91 -7.70 9.90 -9.45
CA GLU A 91 -9.10 10.28 -9.65
C GLU A 91 -9.42 11.66 -9.07
N TYR A 92 -8.87 12.00 -7.90
CA TYR A 92 -9.01 13.35 -7.34
C TYR A 92 -8.38 14.39 -8.27
N LEU A 93 -7.12 14.20 -8.66
CA LEU A 93 -6.37 15.17 -9.48
C LEU A 93 -7.01 15.39 -10.85
N GLU A 94 -7.52 14.33 -11.49
CA GLU A 94 -8.22 14.42 -12.78
C GLU A 94 -9.46 15.32 -12.72
N ARG A 95 -10.20 15.31 -11.60
CA ARG A 95 -11.36 16.21 -11.40
C ARG A 95 -10.97 17.69 -11.36
N PHE A 96 -9.73 17.99 -11.01
CA PHE A 96 -9.17 19.36 -11.00
C PHE A 96 -8.42 19.71 -12.30
N GLY A 97 -8.59 18.90 -13.36
CA GLY A 97 -8.02 19.17 -14.68
C GLY A 97 -6.55 18.79 -14.82
N TRP A 98 -5.98 18.06 -13.85
CA TRP A 98 -4.65 17.48 -14.00
C TRP A 98 -4.71 16.28 -14.95
N GLN A 99 -3.80 16.22 -15.93
CA GLN A 99 -3.64 15.08 -16.82
C GLN A 99 -2.23 14.51 -16.65
N PRO A 100 -2.07 13.22 -16.30
CA PRO A 100 -0.75 12.61 -16.21
C PRO A 100 -0.11 12.56 -17.59
N GLN A 101 0.91 13.39 -17.83
CA GLN A 101 1.53 13.52 -19.15
C GLN A 101 2.48 12.35 -19.47
N ASP A 102 2.98 11.60 -18.48
CA ASP A 102 4.16 10.73 -18.68
C ASP A 102 4.08 9.26 -18.20
N ARG A 103 2.95 8.77 -17.65
CA ARG A 103 2.90 7.41 -17.07
C ARG A 103 2.64 6.25 -18.04
N ARG A 104 2.18 6.51 -19.27
CA ARG A 104 1.68 5.44 -20.17
C ARG A 104 2.74 4.43 -20.67
N LYS A 105 4.05 4.69 -20.54
CA LYS A 105 5.09 3.82 -21.14
C LYS A 105 5.94 3.01 -20.15
N VAL A 106 6.11 3.45 -18.91
CA VAL A 106 7.06 2.80 -17.97
C VAL A 106 6.34 2.00 -16.86
N LEU A 107 5.14 2.42 -16.45
CA LEU A 107 4.40 1.77 -15.35
C LEU A 107 3.36 0.76 -15.81
N GLY A 108 2.89 0.82 -17.06
CA GLY A 108 1.92 -0.13 -17.59
C GLY A 108 2.43 -1.59 -17.60
N GLY A 109 3.73 -1.80 -17.75
CA GLY A 109 4.33 -3.14 -17.62
C GLY A 109 4.43 -3.62 -16.16
N ALA A 110 4.89 -2.75 -15.26
CA ALA A 110 5.06 -3.09 -13.84
C ALA A 110 3.72 -3.25 -13.09
N GLN A 111 2.73 -2.40 -13.37
CA GLN A 111 1.38 -2.52 -12.83
C GLN A 111 0.68 -3.78 -13.35
N LYS A 112 0.82 -4.10 -14.63
CA LYS A 112 0.24 -5.32 -15.18
C LYS A 112 0.88 -6.57 -14.59
N LEU A 113 2.20 -6.59 -14.38
CA LEU A 113 2.90 -7.70 -13.72
C LEU A 113 2.53 -7.84 -12.24
N LEU A 114 2.40 -6.72 -11.51
CA LEU A 114 1.96 -6.74 -10.12
C LEU A 114 0.50 -7.20 -10.02
N GLN A 115 -0.38 -6.76 -10.93
CA GLN A 115 -1.78 -7.13 -10.96
C GLN A 115 -2.00 -8.58 -11.44
N GLU A 116 -1.22 -9.05 -12.43
CA GLU A 116 -1.21 -10.46 -12.86
C GLU A 116 -0.67 -11.37 -11.76
N TYR A 117 0.35 -10.93 -11.00
CA TYR A 117 0.86 -11.63 -9.82
C TYR A 117 -0.18 -11.67 -8.68
N ASP A 118 -0.83 -10.53 -8.39
CA ASP A 118 -1.85 -10.41 -7.33
C ASP A 118 -3.08 -11.28 -7.66
N VAL A 119 -3.55 -11.28 -8.92
CA VAL A 119 -4.64 -12.16 -9.39
C VAL A 119 -4.24 -13.64 -9.34
N SER A 120 -2.98 -13.97 -9.69
CA SER A 120 -2.48 -15.35 -9.62
C SER A 120 -2.39 -15.86 -8.19
N GLN A 121 -1.89 -15.04 -7.26
CA GLN A 121 -1.81 -15.36 -5.82
C GLN A 121 -3.20 -15.44 -5.17
N MET A 122 -4.10 -14.51 -5.48
CA MET A 122 -5.50 -14.60 -5.01
C MET A 122 -6.17 -15.88 -5.50
N ASN A 123 -6.01 -16.24 -6.78
CA ASN A 123 -6.56 -17.49 -7.31
C ASN A 123 -5.94 -18.72 -6.64
N LYS A 124 -4.64 -18.71 -6.35
CA LYS A 124 -3.97 -19.78 -5.62
C LYS A 124 -4.52 -19.94 -4.20
N TYR A 125 -4.69 -18.82 -3.48
CA TYR A 125 -5.33 -18.81 -2.17
C TYR A 125 -6.76 -19.37 -2.22
N PHE A 126 -7.57 -18.98 -3.21
CA PHE A 126 -8.94 -19.53 -3.35
C PHE A 126 -8.96 -21.03 -3.68
N GLN A 127 -7.97 -21.56 -4.40
CA GLN A 127 -7.85 -23.00 -4.67
C GLN A 127 -7.37 -23.80 -3.45
N GLU A 128 -6.52 -23.21 -2.60
CA GLU A 128 -6.05 -23.85 -1.37
C GLU A 128 -7.12 -23.84 -0.26
N VAL A 129 -7.95 -22.80 -0.22
CA VAL A 129 -8.98 -22.61 0.82
C VAL A 129 -10.31 -23.31 0.50
N ASN A 130 -10.53 -23.69 -0.77
CA ASN A 130 -11.71 -24.44 -1.18
C ASN A 130 -11.31 -25.58 -2.12
N PRO A 131 -10.79 -26.71 -1.61
CA PRO A 131 -10.61 -27.89 -2.43
C PRO A 131 -12.03 -28.32 -2.85
N GLY A 132 -12.35 -28.14 -4.14
CA GLY A 132 -13.65 -28.53 -4.68
C GLY A 132 -14.02 -29.98 -4.30
N PRO A 133 -15.31 -30.32 -4.26
CA PRO A 133 -15.73 -31.66 -3.87
C PRO A 133 -15.12 -32.68 -4.85
N LYS A 134 -14.52 -33.74 -4.28
CA LYS A 134 -14.10 -34.92 -5.04
C LYS A 134 -15.28 -35.57 -5.75
#